data_AF-Q0PKR5-F1
#
_entry.id   AF-Q0PKR5-F1
#
_cell.length_a   1.000
_cell.length_b   1.000
_cell.length_c   1.000
_cell.angle_alpha   90.00
_cell.angle_beta   90.00
_cell.angle_gamma   90.00
#
_symmetry.space_group_name_H-M   'P 1'
#
loop_
_entity.id
_entity.type
_entity.pdbx_description
1 polymer ?
#
loop_
_entity_poly.entity_id
_entity_poly.type
_entity_poly.pdbx_seq_one_letter_code
_entity_poly.pdbx_strand_id
1 'polypeptide(L)' 'DDNVCCNGCLCDRRAPPYFECVCVDTFDHCPASCNSCVCTRSNPPQCRCTDKTQGRCPVTECRS' A
#
# COMPACT_ATOMS: atom_id res chain seq x y z
N ASP A 1 11.42 14.40 -5.48
CA ASP A 1 11.77 13.37 -4.49
C ASP A 1 10.48 12.92 -3.84
N ASP A 2 9.69 12.11 -4.56
CA ASP A 2 8.44 11.54 -4.06
C ASP A 2 8.54 10.04 -4.30
N ASN A 3 9.49 9.42 -3.59
CA ASN A 3 9.76 7.99 -3.72
C ASN A 3 8.77 7.22 -2.85
N VAL A 4 7.48 7.36 -3.16
CA VAL A 4 6.41 6.65 -2.47
C VAL A 4 6.36 5.23 -3.03
N CYS A 5 6.88 4.31 -2.24
CA CYS A 5 7.01 2.91 -2.61
C CYS A 5 6.65 2.00 -1.42
N CYS A 6 6.26 0.76 -1.69
CA CYS A 6 5.89 -0.21 -0.67
C CYS A 6 7.01 -1.22 -0.43
N ASN A 7 7.50 -1.30 0.80
CA ASN A 7 8.36 -2.37 1.29
C ASN A 7 7.52 -3.52 1.88
N GLY A 8 6.48 -3.18 2.65
CA GLY A 8 5.58 -4.11 3.32
C GLY A 8 4.45 -4.59 2.43
N CYS A 9 4.76 -5.35 1.37
CA CYS A 9 3.72 -5.98 0.57
C CYS A 9 3.19 -7.26 1.24
N LEU A 10 1.94 -7.27 1.68
CA LEU A 10 1.32 -8.43 2.31
C LEU A 10 0.26 -9.03 1.38
N CYS A 11 0.44 -10.29 1.01
CA CYS A 11 -0.51 -11.03 0.16
C CYS A 11 -1.16 -12.17 0.94
N ASP A 12 -2.49 -12.16 1.04
CA ASP A 12 -3.23 -13.33 1.54
C ASP A 12 -3.28 -14.38 0.44
N ARG A 13 -2.73 -15.57 0.71
CA ARG A 13 -2.65 -16.70 -0.24
C ARG A 13 -3.70 -17.77 0.03
N ARG A 14 -4.81 -17.45 0.72
CA ARG A 14 -5.93 -18.36 0.95
C ARG A 14 -6.56 -18.83 -0.37
N ALA A 15 -6.10 -19.99 -0.83
CA ALA A 15 -6.58 -20.80 -1.95
C ALA A 15 -6.83 -20.06 -3.29
N PRO A 16 -6.20 -20.48 -4.41
CA PRO A 16 -6.43 -19.87 -5.72
C PRO A 16 -7.93 -19.89 -6.09
N PRO A 17 -8.46 -18.85 -6.78
CA PRO A 17 -7.77 -17.81 -7.53
C PRO A 17 -7.61 -16.44 -6.83
N TYR A 18 -8.06 -16.28 -5.58
CA TYR A 18 -8.14 -14.98 -4.93
C TYR A 18 -6.95 -14.71 -4.00
N PHE A 19 -5.78 -14.43 -4.56
CA PHE A 19 -4.69 -13.83 -3.79
C PHE A 19 -4.87 -12.31 -3.78
N GLU A 20 -5.21 -11.71 -2.64
CA GLU A 20 -5.28 -10.26 -2.48
C GLU A 20 -4.01 -9.76 -1.82
N CYS A 21 -3.35 -8.76 -2.43
CA CYS A 21 -2.19 -8.09 -1.88
C CYS A 21 -2.54 -6.67 -1.45
N VAL A 22 -2.00 -6.25 -0.32
CA VAL A 22 -2.16 -4.92 0.26
C VAL A 22 -0.79 -4.38 0.67
N CYS A 23 -0.61 -3.07 0.58
CA CYS A 23 0.58 -2.41 1.12
C CYS A 23 0.33 -2.03 2.58
N VAL A 24 1.18 -2.49 3.50
CA VAL A 24 1.05 -2.18 4.93
C VAL A 24 1.93 -1.01 5.37
N ASP A 25 2.70 -0.43 4.46
CA ASP A 25 3.55 0.74 4.74
C ASP A 25 2.71 1.97 5.10
N THR A 26 3.38 2.90 5.76
CA THR A 26 2.81 4.17 6.19
C THR A 26 3.57 5.30 5.49
N PHE A 27 2.82 6.29 5.04
CA PHE A 27 3.28 7.41 4.24
C PHE A 27 2.83 8.72 4.90
N ASP A 28 3.53 9.82 4.64
CA ASP A 28 3.08 11.15 5.08
C ASP A 28 1.94 11.71 4.22
N HIS A 29 1.70 11.12 3.04
CA HIS A 29 0.61 11.45 2.13
C HIS A 29 0.07 10.22 1.41
N CYS A 30 -1.11 10.34 0.81
CA CYS A 30 -1.67 9.25 0.02
C CYS A 30 -0.89 9.05 -1.29
N PRO A 31 -0.40 7.82 -1.58
CA PRO A 31 0.26 7.53 -2.84
C PRO A 31 -0.65 7.81 -4.03
N ALA A 32 -0.12 8.39 -5.11
CA ALA A 32 -0.91 8.66 -6.32
C ALA A 32 -1.45 7.39 -7.01
N SER A 33 -0.76 6.25 -6.85
CA SER A 33 -1.21 4.95 -7.35
C SER A 33 -2.29 4.30 -6.48
N CYS A 34 -2.57 4.86 -5.30
CA CYS A 34 -3.55 4.34 -4.37
C CYS A 34 -4.90 5.03 -4.55
N ASN A 35 -5.93 4.27 -4.93
CA ASN A 35 -7.29 4.76 -5.10
C ASN A 35 -7.99 4.97 -3.74
N SER A 36 -7.73 4.09 -2.77
CA SER A 36 -8.35 4.12 -1.44
C SER A 36 -7.28 4.26 -0.36
N CYS A 37 -7.19 5.45 0.23
CA CYS A 37 -6.19 5.78 1.24
C CYS A 37 -6.83 6.32 2.51
N VAL A 38 -6.29 5.94 3.66
CA VAL A 38 -6.75 6.39 4.97
C VAL A 38 -5.58 7.00 5.73
N CYS A 39 -5.79 8.18 6.33
CA CYS A 39 -4.80 8.85 7.14
C CYS A 39 -5.29 9.07 8.57
N THR A 40 -4.37 8.99 9.54
CA THR A 40 -4.63 9.43 10.90
C THR A 40 -4.77 10.95 10.94
N ARG A 41 -5.60 11.46 11.86
CA ARG A 41 -5.69 12.90 12.18
C ARG A 41 -4.58 13.30 13.16
N SER A 42 -3.31 13.09 12.78
CA SER A 42 -2.13 13.49 13.54
C SER A 42 -1.27 14.48 12.74
N ASN A 43 -0.27 15.10 13.39
CA ASN A 43 0.72 15.94 12.73
C ASN A 43 2.14 15.46 13.11
N PRO A 44 2.88 14.79 12.20
CA PRO A 44 2.52 14.47 10.81
C PRO A 44 1.40 13.42 10.70
N PRO A 45 0.63 13.40 9.59
CA PRO A 45 -0.37 12.38 9.34
C PRO A 45 0.31 11.06 8.95
N GLN A 46 -0.28 9.95 9.38
CA GLN A 46 0.13 8.61 8.99
C GLN A 46 -0.90 8.04 8.03
N CYS A 47 -0.60 8.06 6.74
CA CYS A 47 -1.42 7.59 5.64
C CYS A 47 -1.08 6.16 5.25
N ARG A 48 -2.08 5.35 4.92
CA ARG A 48 -1.89 3.97 4.48
C ARG A 48 -2.77 3.69 3.29
N CYS A 49 -2.23 2.96 2.32
CA CYS A 49 -2.99 2.50 1.18
C CYS A 49 -3.82 1.27 1.55
N THR A 50 -5.12 1.32 1.31
CA THR A 50 -6.06 0.23 1.61
C THR A 50 -6.52 -0.51 0.37
N ASP A 51 -6.00 -0.12 -0.80
CA ASP A 51 -6.25 -0.84 -2.04
C ASP A 51 -5.78 -2.28 -1.94
N LYS A 52 -6.55 -3.14 -2.61
CA LYS A 52 -6.25 -4.56 -2.75
C LYS A 52 -6.11 -4.88 -4.22
N THR A 53 -5.01 -5.52 -4.57
CA THR A 53 -4.70 -5.92 -5.94
C THR A 53 -4.41 -7.40 -6.00
N GLN A 54 -4.84 -8.06 -7.08
CA GLN A 54 -4.53 -9.47 -7.29
C GLN A 54 -3.09 -9.63 -7.78
N GLY A 55 -2.21 -10.17 -6.93
CA GLY A 55 -0.92 -10.76 -7.33
C GLY A 55 0.24 -9.81 -7.45
N ARG A 56 0.00 -8.56 -7.12
CA ARG A 56 1.00 -7.50 -7.06
C ARG A 56 0.61 -6.55 -5.98
N CYS A 57 1.54 -5.75 -5.49
CA CYS A 57 1.20 -4.67 -4.59
C CYS A 57 0.49 -3.51 -5.30
N PRO A 58 -0.42 -2.80 -4.59
CA PRO A 58 -1.13 -1.64 -5.15
C PRO A 58 -0.23 -0.42 -5.31
N VAL A 59 0.89 -0.38 -4.57
CA VAL A 59 1.91 0.67 -4.62
C VAL A 59 3.20 0.05 -5.16
N THR A 60 3.96 0.81 -5.96
CA THR A 60 5.23 0.37 -6.53
C THR A 60 6.16 -0.15 -5.45
N GLU A 61 6.79 -1.32 -5.66
CA GLU A 61 7.77 -1.84 -4.71
C GLU A 61 9.01 -0.95 -4.64
N CYS A 62 9.55 -0.74 -3.44
CA CYS A 62 10.77 0.04 -3.29
C CYS A 62 11.94 -0.68 -3.96
N ARG A 63 12.60 -0.02 -4.92
CA ARG A 63 13.86 -0.53 -5.45
C ARG A 63 14.96 -0.19 -4.44
N SER A 64 15.43 -1.21 -3.73
CA SER A 64 16.65 -1.18 -2.92
C SER A 64 17.89 -0.94 -3.78
#